data_AF-A0A3S4LGM3-F1
#
_entry.id   AF-A0A3S4LGM3-F1
#
_cell.length_a   1.000
_cell.length_b   1.000
_cell.length_c   1.000
_cell.angle_alpha   90.00
_cell.angle_beta   90.00
_cell.angle_gamma   90.00
#
_symmetry.space_group_name_H-M   'P 1'
#
loop_
_entity.id
_entity.type
_entity.pdbx_description
1 polymer ?
#
loop_
_entity_poly.entity_id
_entity_poly.type
_entity_poly.pdbx_seq_one_letter_code
_entity_poly.pdbx_strand_id
1 'polypeptide(L)'
;MFDSSDKGIMLKAIMVAAPILLCMGLLPVLSFYIEKMEENGRAQIVEYIAIAQAAMEVKFDAADLNGWQTGYAFDIVRNIEGASHDDAISRSEFLRSADNFRRDIQTLRGMALSADQRSQLDSVQRDFNAFMERDRDIIAMYRSGHAAQRDKASKLVMGEEIQIFTHISQNTNALAVSITLDLMKKVAQSNSYGIVARWIMLVMWIIASAMAILLVRLLHKWLGKCAA
;
A
#
# COMPACT_ATOMS: atom_id res chain seq x y z
N MET A 1 47.59 15.85 50.15
CA MET A 1 48.04 14.46 49.90
C MET A 1 46.77 13.62 49.85
N PHE A 2 46.24 13.35 48.66
CA PHE A 2 45.05 12.49 48.51
C PHE A 2 45.44 11.07 48.91
N ASP A 3 44.81 10.55 49.97
CA ASP A 3 45.00 9.20 50.47
C ASP A 3 44.65 8.17 49.38
N SER A 4 45.31 7.02 49.39
CA SER A 4 45.11 5.92 48.41
C SER A 4 43.64 5.45 48.39
N SER A 5 42.93 5.63 49.51
CA SER A 5 41.50 5.39 49.69
C SER A 5 40.61 6.28 48.79
N ASP A 6 40.94 7.58 48.65
CA ASP A 6 40.15 8.54 47.89
C ASP A 6 40.24 8.32 46.37
N LYS A 7 41.43 7.96 45.87
CA LYS A 7 41.63 7.61 44.45
C LYS A 7 40.83 6.36 44.06
N GLY A 8 40.75 5.38 44.95
CA GLY A 8 39.98 4.15 44.73
C GLY A 8 38.46 4.39 44.69
N ILE A 9 37.95 5.41 45.39
CA ILE A 9 36.52 5.74 45.40
C ILE A 9 36.16 6.67 44.25
N MET A 10 37.00 7.67 43.93
CA MET A 10 36.87 8.49 42.72
C MET A 10 36.88 7.62 41.45
N LEU A 11 37.77 6.64 41.36
CA LEU A 11 37.81 5.71 40.23
C LEU A 11 36.51 4.88 40.14
N LYS A 12 35.97 4.41 41.27
CA LYS A 12 34.68 3.68 41.32
C LYS A 12 33.49 4.58 40.95
N ALA A 13 33.49 5.83 41.38
CA ALA A 13 32.45 6.80 41.04
C ALA A 13 32.48 7.14 39.54
N ILE A 14 33.66 7.35 38.97
CA ILE A 14 33.84 7.58 37.53
C ILE A 14 33.44 6.35 36.71
N MET A 15 33.80 5.14 37.15
CA MET A 15 33.39 3.90 36.48
C MET A 15 31.87 3.67 36.46
N VAL A 16 31.11 4.29 37.36
CA VAL A 16 29.64 4.21 37.38
C VAL A 16 28.98 5.42 36.73
N ALA A 17 29.53 6.63 36.89
CA ALA A 17 29.01 7.85 36.29
C ALA A 17 29.21 7.92 34.77
N ALA A 18 30.34 7.44 34.25
CA ALA A 18 30.63 7.47 32.81
C ALA A 18 29.66 6.63 31.97
N PRO A 19 29.29 5.39 32.35
CA PRO A 19 28.23 4.64 31.68
C PRO A 19 26.85 5.30 31.75
N ILE A 20 26.51 5.95 32.86
CA ILE A 20 25.22 6.65 33.02
C ILE A 20 25.13 7.83 32.05
N LEU A 21 26.17 8.66 31.97
CA LEU A 21 26.22 9.78 31.03
C LEU A 21 26.21 9.30 29.57
N LEU A 22 26.88 8.18 29.29
CA LEU A 22 26.87 7.54 27.98
C LEU A 22 25.46 7.01 27.61
N CYS A 23 24.77 6.35 28.55
CA CYS A 23 23.38 5.93 28.37
C CYS A 23 22.43 7.12 28.18
N MET A 24 22.59 8.19 28.96
CA MET A 24 21.78 9.41 28.81
C MET A 24 22.01 10.13 27.48
N GLY A 25 23.22 10.06 26.90
CA GLY A 25 23.50 10.57 25.55
C GLY A 25 22.99 9.66 24.42
N LEU A 26 22.98 8.35 24.63
CA LEU A 26 22.50 7.37 23.64
C LEU A 26 20.96 7.30 23.55
N LEU A 27 20.25 7.61 24.64
CA LEU A 27 18.78 7.59 24.66
C LEU A 27 18.14 8.56 23.65
N PRO A 28 18.51 9.87 23.59
CA PRO A 28 18.00 10.79 22.57
C PRO A 28 18.32 10.36 21.14
N VAL A 29 19.51 9.81 20.90
CA VAL A 29 19.91 9.32 19.57
C VAL A 29 19.07 8.13 19.15
N LEU A 30 18.83 7.19 20.06
CA LEU A 30 18.00 6.03 19.82
C LEU A 30 16.53 6.42 19.63
N SER A 31 16.01 7.35 20.45
CA SER A 31 14.66 7.90 20.31
C SER A 31 14.48 8.60 18.96
N PHE A 32 15.43 9.44 18.55
CA PHE A 32 15.43 10.09 17.24
C PHE A 32 15.47 9.05 16.09
N TYR A 33 16.26 7.99 16.24
CA TYR A 33 16.34 6.92 15.24
C TYR A 33 15.05 6.09 15.15
N ILE A 34 14.40 5.81 16.29
CA ILE A 34 13.09 5.14 16.37
C ILE A 34 11.99 6.01 15.74
N GLU A 35 11.96 7.30 16.07
CA GLU A 35 11.00 8.26 15.51
C GLU A 35 11.17 8.37 14.00
N LYS A 36 12.41 8.42 13.51
CA LYS A 36 12.71 8.42 12.06
C LYS A 36 12.30 7.11 11.37
N MET A 37 12.50 5.97 12.02
CA MET A 37 12.04 4.67 11.53
C MET A 37 10.52 4.60 11.45
N GLU A 38 9.82 5.15 12.45
CA GLU A 38 8.36 5.20 12.51
C GLU A 38 7.78 6.17 11.45
N GLU A 39 8.42 7.32 11.24
CA GLU A 39 8.06 8.28 10.19
C GLU A 39 8.18 7.67 8.80
N ASN A 40 9.30 7.00 8.51
CA ASN A 40 9.51 6.30 7.24
C ASN A 40 8.52 5.14 7.05
N GLY A 41 8.22 4.39 8.11
CA GLY A 41 7.23 3.32 8.10
C GLY A 41 5.81 3.84 7.81
N ARG A 42 5.42 4.96 8.41
CA ARG A 42 4.13 5.61 8.15
C ARG A 42 4.04 6.15 6.72
N ALA A 43 5.10 6.78 6.20
CA ALA A 43 5.13 7.25 4.82
C ALA A 43 4.95 6.09 3.82
N GLN A 44 5.64 4.97 4.05
CA GLN A 44 5.47 3.76 3.23
C GLN A 44 4.06 3.18 3.33
N ILE A 45 3.44 3.14 4.51
CA ILE A 45 2.07 2.66 4.66
C ILE A 45 1.09 3.55 3.89
N VAL A 46 1.24 4.88 3.96
CA VAL A 46 0.40 5.82 3.21
C VAL A 46 0.53 5.59 1.71
N GLU A 47 1.75 5.37 1.21
CA GLU A 47 1.99 5.03 -0.20
C GLU A 47 1.27 3.73 -0.58
N TYR A 48 1.42 2.65 0.21
CA TYR A 48 0.74 1.39 -0.06
C TYR A 48 -0.80 1.47 0.05
N ILE A 49 -1.34 2.36 0.90
CA ILE A 49 -2.78 2.64 0.95
C ILE A 49 -3.23 3.26 -0.38
N ALA A 50 -2.49 4.23 -0.90
CA ALA A 50 -2.79 4.85 -2.20
C ALA A 50 -2.73 3.82 -3.34
N ILE A 51 -1.74 2.92 -3.33
CA ILE A 51 -1.63 1.83 -4.31
C ILE A 51 -2.83 0.88 -4.20
N ALA A 52 -3.24 0.52 -2.97
CA ALA A 52 -4.40 -0.34 -2.75
C ALA A 52 -5.71 0.31 -3.21
N GLN A 53 -5.88 1.61 -2.97
CA GLN A 53 -7.03 2.37 -3.45
C GLN A 53 -7.08 2.40 -4.97
N ALA A 54 -5.98 2.75 -5.64
CA ALA A 54 -5.89 2.75 -7.10
C ALA A 54 -6.15 1.35 -7.71
N ALA A 55 -5.70 0.27 -7.06
CA ALA A 55 -6.00 -1.09 -7.51
C ALA A 55 -7.48 -1.47 -7.37
N MET A 56 -8.16 -0.95 -6.33
CA MET A 56 -9.61 -1.12 -6.17
C MET A 56 -10.41 -0.32 -7.18
N GLU A 57 -9.97 0.90 -7.51
CA GLU A 57 -10.56 1.72 -8.60
C GLU A 57 -10.52 0.95 -9.92
N VAL A 58 -9.36 0.43 -10.32
CA VAL A 58 -9.24 -0.43 -11.52
C VAL A 58 -10.24 -1.60 -11.47
N LYS A 59 -10.39 -2.28 -10.33
CA LYS A 59 -11.34 -3.39 -10.20
C LYS A 59 -12.80 -2.93 -10.38
N PHE A 60 -13.18 -1.79 -9.82
CA PHE A 60 -14.55 -1.29 -9.93
C PHE A 60 -14.85 -0.79 -11.35
N ASP A 61 -13.92 -0.08 -11.96
CA ASP A 61 -14.05 0.42 -13.33
C ASP A 61 -14.16 -0.71 -14.36
N ALA A 62 -13.54 -1.87 -14.10
CA ALA A 62 -13.75 -3.06 -14.92
C ALA A 62 -15.23 -3.48 -14.95
N ALA A 63 -15.93 -3.41 -13.82
CA ALA A 63 -17.35 -3.79 -13.75
C ALA A 63 -18.23 -2.80 -14.51
N ASP A 64 -17.95 -1.50 -14.41
CA ASP A 64 -18.64 -0.46 -15.15
C ASP A 64 -18.47 -0.65 -16.66
N LEU A 65 -17.26 -1.04 -17.11
CA LEU A 65 -16.97 -1.29 -18.53
C LEU A 65 -17.92 -2.35 -19.13
N ASN A 66 -18.10 -3.48 -18.45
CA ASN A 66 -18.99 -4.55 -18.92
C ASN A 66 -20.47 -4.16 -18.81
N GLY A 67 -20.85 -3.46 -17.73
CA GLY A 67 -22.21 -2.95 -17.52
C GLY A 67 -22.65 -2.02 -18.65
N TRP A 68 -21.83 -1.03 -18.99
CA TRP A 68 -22.14 -0.08 -20.06
C TRP A 68 -22.10 -0.70 -21.45
N GLN A 69 -21.24 -1.69 -21.70
CA GLN A 69 -21.25 -2.41 -22.96
C GLN A 69 -22.55 -3.17 -23.18
N THR A 70 -22.99 -3.89 -22.15
CA THR A 70 -24.28 -4.57 -22.15
C THR A 70 -25.43 -3.57 -22.32
N GLY A 71 -25.34 -2.41 -21.66
CA GLY A 71 -26.31 -1.32 -21.75
C GLY A 71 -26.48 -0.79 -23.18
N TYR A 72 -25.40 -0.40 -23.86
CA TYR A 72 -25.52 0.12 -25.23
C TYR A 72 -25.98 -0.97 -26.21
N ALA A 73 -25.53 -2.22 -26.03
CA ALA A 73 -25.97 -3.33 -26.87
C ALA A 73 -27.49 -3.55 -26.73
N PHE A 74 -27.99 -3.45 -25.50
CA PHE A 74 -29.41 -3.55 -25.20
C PHE A 74 -30.22 -2.38 -25.79
N ASP A 75 -29.73 -1.15 -25.73
CA ASP A 75 -30.38 0.01 -26.37
C ASP A 75 -30.53 -0.17 -27.89
N ILE A 76 -29.49 -0.69 -28.55
CA ILE A 76 -29.51 -0.99 -29.98
C ILE A 76 -30.51 -2.11 -30.29
N VAL A 77 -30.55 -3.19 -29.50
CA VAL A 77 -31.49 -4.30 -29.69
C VAL A 77 -32.94 -3.85 -29.47
N ARG A 78 -33.19 -2.89 -28.58
CA ARG A 78 -34.50 -2.26 -28.38
C ARG A 78 -34.90 -1.29 -29.51
N ASN A 79 -34.04 -1.08 -30.51
CA ASN A 79 -34.22 -0.14 -31.60
C ASN A 79 -34.44 1.31 -31.13
N ILE A 80 -33.74 1.72 -30.06
CA ILE A 80 -33.69 3.14 -29.69
C ILE A 80 -32.98 3.91 -30.82
N GLU A 81 -33.61 4.98 -31.30
CA GLU A 81 -33.08 5.80 -32.39
C GLU A 81 -31.70 6.38 -32.01
N GLY A 82 -30.73 6.26 -32.91
CA GLY A 82 -29.36 6.75 -32.69
C GLY A 82 -28.54 5.99 -31.64
N ALA A 83 -29.04 4.91 -31.03
CA ALA A 83 -28.35 4.21 -29.94
C ALA A 83 -26.95 3.66 -30.25
N SER A 84 -26.61 3.51 -31.54
CA SER A 84 -25.28 3.08 -31.98
C SER A 84 -24.29 4.22 -32.15
N HIS A 85 -24.70 5.48 -32.03
CA HIS A 85 -23.80 6.64 -32.12
C HIS A 85 -22.93 6.77 -30.87
N ASP A 86 -21.73 7.33 -31.02
CA ASP A 86 -20.81 7.47 -29.89
C ASP A 86 -21.26 8.52 -28.85
N ASP A 87 -22.18 9.40 -29.22
CA ASP A 87 -22.83 10.39 -28.34
C ASP A 87 -24.16 9.92 -27.72
N ALA A 88 -24.63 8.71 -28.08
CA ALA A 88 -25.79 8.11 -27.43
C ALA A 88 -25.48 7.80 -25.97
N ILE A 89 -26.46 7.96 -25.07
CA ILE A 89 -26.28 7.86 -23.60
C ILE A 89 -25.42 6.65 -23.21
N SER A 90 -25.88 5.42 -23.44
CA SER A 90 -25.15 4.23 -23.01
C SER A 90 -23.81 4.02 -23.72
N ARG A 91 -23.69 4.42 -25.00
CA ARG A 91 -22.43 4.27 -25.75
C ARG A 91 -21.38 5.27 -25.26
N SER A 92 -21.78 6.52 -25.04
CA SER A 92 -20.91 7.56 -24.50
C SER A 92 -20.42 7.20 -23.10
N GLU A 93 -21.29 6.61 -22.27
CA GLU A 93 -20.94 6.11 -20.94
C GLU A 93 -19.94 4.95 -20.98
N PHE A 94 -20.13 4.01 -21.91
CA PHE A 94 -19.16 2.96 -22.16
C PHE A 94 -17.78 3.51 -22.55
N LEU A 95 -17.73 4.46 -23.49
CA LEU A 95 -16.47 5.08 -23.93
C LEU A 95 -15.79 5.83 -22.78
N ARG A 96 -16.57 6.54 -21.97
CA ARG A 96 -16.07 7.21 -20.76
C ARG A 96 -15.49 6.23 -19.75
N SER A 97 -16.19 5.13 -19.49
CA SER A 97 -15.73 4.05 -18.59
C SER A 97 -14.43 3.41 -19.12
N ALA A 98 -14.34 3.14 -20.42
CA ALA A 98 -13.11 2.64 -21.04
C ALA A 98 -11.93 3.62 -20.90
N ASP A 99 -12.18 4.92 -21.01
CA ASP A 99 -11.16 5.95 -20.81
C ASP A 99 -10.73 6.08 -19.34
N ASN A 100 -11.66 5.97 -18.39
CA ASN A 100 -11.33 5.92 -16.96
C ASN A 100 -10.46 4.70 -16.65
N PHE A 101 -10.91 3.51 -17.03
CA PHE A 101 -10.18 2.27 -16.80
C PHE A 101 -8.75 2.31 -17.40
N ARG A 102 -8.60 2.89 -18.60
CA ARG A 102 -7.29 3.09 -19.22
C ARG A 102 -6.40 4.03 -18.39
N ARG A 103 -6.96 5.13 -17.88
CA ARG A 103 -6.23 6.07 -17.02
C ARG A 103 -5.81 5.41 -15.72
N ASP A 104 -6.69 4.65 -15.08
CA ASP A 104 -6.42 4.01 -13.81
C ASP A 104 -5.31 2.96 -13.92
N ILE A 105 -5.28 2.20 -15.02
CA ILE A 105 -4.14 1.32 -15.34
C ILE A 105 -2.84 2.13 -15.44
N GLN A 106 -2.83 3.28 -16.11
CA GLN A 106 -1.61 4.09 -16.21
C GLN A 106 -1.21 4.69 -14.86
N THR A 107 -2.17 5.17 -14.07
CA THR A 107 -1.95 5.66 -12.71
C THR A 107 -1.28 4.58 -11.87
N LEU A 108 -1.84 3.37 -11.84
CA LEU A 108 -1.30 2.25 -11.08
C LEU A 108 0.08 1.82 -11.61
N ARG A 109 0.31 1.87 -12.94
CA ARG A 109 1.61 1.58 -13.56
C ARG A 109 2.70 2.57 -13.14
N GLY A 110 2.33 3.83 -12.86
CA GLY A 110 3.25 4.86 -12.36
C GLY A 110 3.66 4.67 -10.89
N MET A 111 3.01 3.77 -10.17
CA MET A 111 3.26 3.54 -8.74
C MET A 111 4.35 2.47 -8.48
N ALA A 112 4.80 2.40 -7.23
CA ALA A 112 5.82 1.46 -6.76
C ALA A 112 5.27 0.02 -6.60
N LEU A 113 4.90 -0.60 -7.72
CA LEU A 113 4.45 -1.99 -7.77
C LEU A 113 5.62 -2.99 -7.70
N SER A 114 5.38 -4.15 -7.07
CA SER A 114 6.29 -5.29 -7.16
C SER A 114 6.35 -5.85 -8.60
N ALA A 115 7.35 -6.69 -8.89
CA ALA A 115 7.49 -7.31 -10.21
C ALA A 115 6.26 -8.15 -10.58
N ASP A 116 5.72 -8.92 -9.63
CA ASP A 116 4.53 -9.74 -9.83
C ASP A 116 3.29 -8.87 -10.07
N GLN A 117 3.12 -7.79 -9.29
CA GLN A 117 2.02 -6.85 -9.45
C GLN A 117 2.07 -6.13 -10.81
N ARG A 118 3.27 -5.77 -11.29
CA ARG A 118 3.44 -5.21 -12.65
C ARG A 118 3.05 -6.22 -13.72
N SER A 119 3.49 -7.47 -13.58
CA SER A 119 3.13 -8.55 -14.52
C SER A 119 1.61 -8.78 -14.57
N GLN A 120 0.93 -8.76 -13.42
CA GLN A 120 -0.53 -8.83 -13.32
C GLN A 120 -1.20 -7.64 -14.01
N LEU A 121 -0.73 -6.42 -13.75
CA LEU A 121 -1.25 -5.20 -14.38
C LEU A 121 -1.05 -5.21 -15.91
N ASP A 122 0.08 -5.74 -16.39
CA ASP A 122 0.33 -5.90 -17.83
C ASP A 122 -0.61 -6.93 -18.46
N SER A 123 -1.01 -7.97 -17.71
CA SER A 123 -2.07 -8.89 -18.16
C SER A 123 -3.41 -8.19 -18.29
N VAL A 124 -3.82 -7.43 -17.27
CA VAL A 124 -5.06 -6.62 -17.31
C VAL A 124 -5.05 -5.67 -18.51
N GLN A 125 -3.93 -4.99 -18.77
CA GLN A 125 -3.80 -4.08 -19.92
C GLN A 125 -3.96 -4.83 -21.26
N ARG A 126 -3.38 -6.02 -21.41
CA ARG A 126 -3.51 -6.83 -22.63
C ARG A 126 -4.96 -7.27 -22.85
N ASP A 127 -5.61 -7.77 -21.80
CA ASP A 127 -7.00 -8.21 -21.86
C ASP A 127 -7.93 -7.05 -22.22
N PHE A 128 -7.71 -5.87 -21.62
CA PHE A 128 -8.46 -4.66 -21.95
C PHE A 128 -8.26 -4.21 -23.40
N ASN A 129 -7.05 -4.29 -23.93
CA ASN A 129 -6.81 -3.94 -25.33
C ASN A 129 -7.56 -4.90 -26.26
N ALA A 130 -7.57 -6.19 -25.96
CA ALA A 130 -8.31 -7.20 -26.72
C ALA A 130 -9.83 -6.99 -26.62
N PHE A 131 -10.32 -6.63 -25.42
CA PHE A 131 -11.70 -6.25 -25.19
C PHE A 131 -12.12 -5.06 -26.05
N MET A 132 -11.31 -3.98 -26.05
CA MET A 132 -11.61 -2.77 -26.84
C MET A 132 -11.47 -3.00 -28.34
N GLU A 133 -10.63 -3.93 -28.78
CA GLU A 133 -10.60 -4.37 -30.17
C GLU A 133 -11.90 -5.07 -30.56
N ARG A 134 -12.37 -5.98 -29.71
CA ARG A 134 -13.65 -6.67 -29.93
C ARG A 134 -14.84 -5.71 -29.91
N ASP A 135 -14.84 -4.72 -29.03
CA ASP A 135 -15.86 -3.67 -28.99
C ASP A 135 -15.99 -2.91 -30.32
N ARG A 136 -14.85 -2.58 -30.96
CA ARG A 136 -14.85 -1.91 -32.27
C ARG A 136 -15.56 -2.76 -33.33
N ASP A 137 -15.31 -4.06 -33.33
CA ASP A 137 -15.96 -4.98 -34.26
C ASP A 137 -17.47 -5.08 -33.98
N ILE A 138 -17.85 -5.17 -32.70
CA ILE A 138 -19.25 -5.26 -32.25
C ILE A 138 -20.03 -4.01 -32.67
N ILE A 139 -19.52 -2.81 -32.39
CA ILE A 139 -20.24 -1.57 -32.73
C ILE A 139 -20.32 -1.37 -34.24
N ALA A 140 -19.30 -1.77 -35.00
CA ALA A 140 -19.34 -1.77 -36.46
C ALA A 140 -20.42 -2.72 -37.01
N MET A 141 -20.55 -3.92 -36.44
CA MET A 141 -21.62 -4.86 -36.78
C MET A 141 -23.01 -4.29 -36.51
N TYR A 142 -23.21 -3.63 -35.36
CA TYR A 142 -24.47 -2.95 -35.06
C TYR A 142 -24.77 -1.81 -36.04
N ARG A 143 -23.77 -1.00 -36.39
CA ARG A 143 -23.89 0.13 -37.34
C ARG A 143 -24.11 -0.30 -38.78
N SER A 144 -23.78 -1.54 -39.14
CA SER A 144 -23.97 -2.04 -40.51
C SER A 144 -25.42 -2.08 -40.97
N GLY A 145 -26.40 -2.03 -40.06
CA GLY A 145 -27.84 -2.09 -40.36
C GLY A 145 -28.36 -3.47 -40.78
N HIS A 146 -27.49 -4.47 -40.98
CA HIS A 146 -27.89 -5.80 -41.40
C HIS A 146 -28.37 -6.65 -40.20
N ALA A 147 -29.57 -7.22 -40.27
CA ALA A 147 -30.14 -8.01 -39.18
C ALA A 147 -29.22 -9.15 -38.71
N ALA A 148 -28.62 -9.89 -39.66
CA ALA A 148 -27.68 -10.97 -39.34
C ALA A 148 -26.42 -10.50 -38.60
N GLN A 149 -25.93 -9.29 -38.90
CA GLN A 149 -24.77 -8.69 -38.21
C GLN A 149 -25.16 -8.23 -36.81
N ARG A 150 -26.36 -7.68 -36.62
CA ARG A 150 -26.87 -7.31 -35.29
C ARG A 150 -27.01 -8.54 -34.39
N ASP A 151 -27.56 -9.63 -34.91
CA ASP A 151 -27.67 -10.89 -34.15
C ASP A 151 -26.29 -11.45 -33.79
N LYS A 152 -25.33 -11.38 -34.72
CA LYS A 152 -23.95 -11.79 -34.47
C LYS A 152 -23.30 -10.92 -33.38
N ALA A 153 -23.47 -9.60 -33.45
CA ALA A 153 -22.97 -8.67 -32.44
C ALA A 153 -23.53 -9.00 -31.05
N SER A 154 -24.85 -9.18 -30.92
CA SER A 154 -25.48 -9.52 -29.64
C SER A 154 -24.99 -10.86 -29.06
N LYS A 155 -24.71 -11.86 -29.91
CA LYS A 155 -24.09 -13.12 -29.46
C LYS A 155 -22.64 -12.94 -28.99
N LEU A 156 -21.91 -12.00 -29.58
CA LEU A 156 -20.54 -11.71 -29.15
C LEU A 156 -20.52 -11.01 -27.79
N VAL A 157 -21.37 -10.00 -27.59
CA VAL A 157 -21.51 -9.33 -26.28
C VAL A 157 -21.90 -10.34 -25.20
N MET A 158 -22.91 -11.17 -25.45
CA MET A 158 -23.41 -12.14 -24.45
C MET A 158 -22.60 -13.43 -24.35
N GLY A 159 -21.51 -13.58 -25.11
CA GLY A 159 -20.79 -14.84 -25.26
C GLY A 159 -19.28 -14.69 -25.09
N GLU A 160 -18.58 -14.44 -26.20
CA GLU A 160 -17.12 -14.37 -26.22
C GLU A 160 -16.57 -13.20 -25.41
N GLU A 161 -17.25 -12.05 -25.41
CA GLU A 161 -16.80 -10.87 -24.67
C GLU A 161 -16.90 -11.09 -23.14
N ILE A 162 -17.93 -11.78 -22.65
CA ILE A 162 -18.04 -12.19 -21.24
C ILE A 162 -16.82 -13.00 -20.78
N GLN A 163 -16.21 -13.81 -21.66
CA GLN A 163 -15.00 -14.57 -21.29
C GLN A 163 -13.80 -13.65 -21.10
N ILE A 164 -13.63 -12.66 -21.98
CA ILE A 164 -12.58 -11.64 -21.86
C ILE A 164 -12.80 -10.81 -20.59
N PHE A 165 -14.03 -10.34 -20.36
CA PHE A 165 -14.38 -9.62 -19.14
C PHE A 165 -14.14 -10.46 -17.88
N THR A 166 -14.48 -11.74 -17.89
CA THR A 166 -14.23 -12.64 -16.75
C THR A 166 -12.75 -12.70 -16.43
N HIS A 167 -11.88 -12.77 -17.44
CA HIS A 167 -10.43 -12.75 -17.25
C HIS A 167 -9.95 -11.39 -16.69
N ILE A 168 -10.45 -10.27 -17.21
CA ILE A 168 -10.17 -8.92 -16.68
C ILE A 168 -10.58 -8.83 -15.20
N SER A 169 -11.79 -9.26 -14.86
CA SER A 169 -12.34 -9.23 -13.49
C SER A 169 -11.51 -10.09 -12.53
N GLN A 170 -11.12 -11.30 -12.95
CA GLN A 170 -10.26 -12.18 -12.16
C GLN A 170 -8.87 -11.57 -11.94
N ASN A 171 -8.25 -11.03 -12.99
CA ASN A 171 -6.90 -10.46 -12.92
C ASN A 171 -6.87 -9.17 -12.09
N THR A 172 -7.84 -8.28 -12.24
CA THR A 172 -7.97 -7.07 -11.42
C THR A 172 -8.26 -7.40 -9.96
N ASN A 173 -9.10 -8.40 -9.68
CA ASN A 173 -9.34 -8.88 -8.32
C ASN A 173 -8.07 -9.49 -7.70
N ALA A 174 -7.34 -10.34 -8.44
CA ALA A 174 -6.09 -10.94 -7.97
C ALA A 174 -5.02 -9.88 -7.67
N LEU A 175 -4.92 -8.85 -8.52
CA LEU A 175 -4.03 -7.70 -8.32
C LEU A 175 -4.39 -6.92 -7.05
N ALA A 176 -5.67 -6.56 -6.88
CA ALA A 176 -6.15 -5.83 -5.71
C ALA A 176 -5.91 -6.62 -4.40
N VAL A 177 -6.15 -7.94 -4.43
CA VAL A 177 -5.87 -8.82 -3.29
C VAL A 177 -4.36 -8.87 -2.99
N SER A 178 -3.52 -9.03 -4.02
CA SER A 178 -2.05 -9.05 -3.87
C SER A 178 -1.53 -7.78 -3.21
N ILE A 179 -1.95 -6.62 -3.70
CA ILE A 179 -1.57 -5.31 -3.15
C ILE A 179 -2.08 -5.12 -1.72
N THR A 180 -3.33 -5.51 -1.44
CA THR A 180 -3.91 -5.43 -0.08
C THR A 180 -3.17 -6.32 0.90
N LEU A 181 -2.80 -7.54 0.50
CA LEU A 181 -2.00 -8.44 1.33
C LEU A 181 -0.62 -7.86 1.64
N ASP A 182 0.03 -7.20 0.66
CA ASP A 182 1.31 -6.53 0.90
C ASP A 182 1.17 -5.33 1.83
N LEU A 183 0.10 -4.52 1.69
CA LEU A 183 -0.23 -3.47 2.65
C LEU A 183 -0.39 -4.04 4.07
N MET A 184 -1.15 -5.14 4.24
CA MET A 184 -1.33 -5.78 5.53
C MET A 184 -0.01 -6.28 6.13
N LYS A 185 0.88 -6.87 5.31
CA LYS A 185 2.23 -7.28 5.76
C LYS A 185 3.05 -6.07 6.22
N LYS A 186 3.00 -4.96 5.49
CA LYS A 186 3.72 -3.71 5.83
C LYS A 186 3.20 -3.10 7.13
N VAL A 187 1.88 -3.07 7.33
CA VAL A 187 1.26 -2.61 8.58
C VAL A 187 1.66 -3.52 9.75
N ALA A 188 1.64 -4.84 9.56
CA ALA A 188 2.05 -5.80 10.60
C ALA A 188 3.53 -5.65 10.98
N GLN A 189 4.42 -5.45 10.00
CA GLN A 189 5.84 -5.16 10.23
C GLN A 189 6.05 -3.84 10.97
N SER A 190 5.33 -2.78 10.60
CA SER A 190 5.40 -1.49 11.32
C SER A 190 5.00 -1.62 12.79
N ASN A 191 3.95 -2.40 13.08
CA ASN A 191 3.50 -2.65 14.45
C ASN A 191 4.53 -3.44 15.27
N SER A 192 5.21 -4.43 14.66
CA SER A 192 6.24 -5.21 15.36
C SER A 192 7.48 -4.36 15.67
N TYR A 193 7.90 -3.45 14.78
CA TYR A 193 8.94 -2.47 15.08
C TYR A 193 8.57 -1.59 16.29
N GLY A 194 7.32 -1.12 16.36
CA GLY A 194 6.82 -0.35 17.50
C GLY A 194 6.81 -1.11 18.83
N ILE A 195 6.64 -2.44 18.80
CA ILE A 195 6.71 -3.29 20.00
C ILE A 195 8.17 -3.50 20.43
N VAL A 196 9.06 -3.84 19.49
CA VAL A 196 10.50 -4.04 19.77
C VAL A 196 11.14 -2.75 20.27
N ALA A 197 10.83 -1.60 19.66
CA ALA A 197 11.32 -0.28 20.10
C ALA A 197 10.89 0.03 21.54
N ARG A 198 9.63 -0.25 21.90
CA ARG A 198 9.12 -0.11 23.27
C ARG A 198 9.85 -1.02 24.26
N TRP A 199 10.11 -2.27 23.88
CA TRP A 199 10.88 -3.20 24.72
C TRP A 199 12.33 -2.76 24.92
N ILE A 200 13.00 -2.28 23.88
CA ILE A 200 14.36 -1.74 23.97
C ILE A 200 14.39 -0.51 24.89
N MET A 201 13.43 0.42 24.75
CA MET A 201 13.32 1.59 25.63
C MET A 201 13.11 1.19 27.10
N LEU A 202 12.24 0.20 27.36
CA LEU A 202 12.01 -0.33 28.71
C LEU A 202 13.29 -0.94 29.31
N VAL A 203 13.98 -1.80 28.56
CA VAL A 203 15.23 -2.43 29.02
C VAL A 203 16.30 -1.38 29.32
N MET A 204 16.47 -0.39 28.45
CA MET A 204 17.43 0.70 28.64
C MET A 204 17.10 1.56 29.87
N TRP A 205 15.81 1.85 30.09
CA TRP A 205 15.37 2.59 31.28
C TRP A 205 15.64 1.83 32.58
N ILE A 206 15.43 0.51 32.60
CA ILE A 206 15.75 -0.36 33.75
C ILE A 206 17.25 -0.33 34.03
N ILE A 207 18.10 -0.48 33.00
CA ILE A 207 19.56 -0.46 33.14
C ILE A 207 20.03 0.89 33.71
N ALA A 208 19.55 2.01 33.15
CA ALA A 208 19.90 3.34 33.62
C ALA A 208 19.49 3.56 35.09
N SER A 209 18.28 3.12 35.47
CA SER A 209 17.76 3.23 36.84
C SER A 209 18.57 2.40 37.83
N ALA A 210 18.93 1.16 37.48
CA ALA A 210 19.75 0.30 38.32
C ALA A 210 21.15 0.91 38.58
N MET A 211 21.77 1.47 37.55
CA MET A 211 23.07 2.15 37.68
C MET A 211 22.99 3.41 38.54
N ALA A 212 21.92 4.21 38.41
CA ALA A 212 21.70 5.39 39.23
C ALA A 212 21.57 5.03 40.73
N ILE A 213 20.80 3.98 41.05
CA ILE A 213 20.67 3.47 42.44
C ILE A 213 22.04 3.04 42.99
N LEU A 214 22.84 2.36 42.18
CA LEU A 214 24.17 1.90 42.57
C LEU A 214 25.13 3.09 42.84
N LEU A 215 25.08 4.12 42.00
CA LEU A 215 25.83 5.37 42.19
C LEU A 215 25.45 6.05 43.51
N VAL A 216 24.15 6.22 43.78
CA VAL A 216 23.65 6.83 45.02
C VAL A 216 24.13 6.06 46.25
N ARG A 217 24.08 4.72 46.21
CA ARG A 217 24.58 3.88 47.31
C ARG A 217 26.08 4.05 47.54
N LEU A 218 26.87 4.16 46.47
CA LEU A 218 28.32 4.38 46.58
C LEU A 218 28.65 5.77 47.15
N LEU A 219 27.95 6.81 46.69
CA LEU A 219 28.10 8.18 47.20
C LEU A 219 27.71 8.26 48.68
N HIS A 220 26.59 7.65 49.08
CA HIS A 220 26.15 7.63 50.47
C HIS A 220 27.18 6.93 51.38
N LYS A 221 27.75 5.81 50.94
CA LYS A 221 28.85 5.13 51.67
C LYS A 221 30.12 5.98 51.77
N TRP A 222 30.42 6.82 50.78
CA TRP A 222 31.59 7.70 50.81
C TRP A 222 31.37 8.87 51.78
N LEU A 223 30.23 9.56 51.69
CA LEU A 223 29.89 10.67 52.60
C LEU A 223 29.86 10.21 54.06
N GLY A 224 29.31 9.02 54.35
CA GLY A 224 29.33 8.45 55.69
C GLY A 224 30.72 8.11 56.24
N LYS A 225 31.72 7.90 55.37
CA LYS A 225 33.13 7.74 55.77
C LYS A 225 33.87 9.05 55.97
N CYS A 226 33.43 10.13 55.33
CA CYS A 226 34.03 11.46 55.50
C CYS A 226 33.46 12.21 56.72
N ALA A 227 32.29 11.80 57.23
CA ALA A 227 31.64 12.39 58.40
C ALA A 227 31.98 11.69 59.73
N ALA A 228 32.76 10.60 59.69
CA ALA A 228 33.27 9.85 60.84
C ALA A 228 34.78 10.06 60.95
#